data_AF-A0A379WK05-F1
#
_entry.id   AF-A0A379WK05-F1
#
_cell.length_a   1.000
_cell.length_b   1.000
_cell.length_c   1.000
_cell.angle_alpha   90.00
_cell.angle_beta   90.00
_cell.angle_gamma   90.00
#
_symmetry.space_group_name_H-M   'P 1'
#
loop_
_entity.id
_entity.type
_entity.pdbx_description
1 polymer ?
#
loop_
_entity_poly.entity_id
_entity_poly.type
_entity_poly.pdbx_seq_one_letter_code
_entity_poly.pdbx_strand_id
1 'polypeptide(L)' 'MEKTMLTFEKVSAHYGKIQALHDVSLHINQGEIVP' A
#
# COMPACT_ATOMS: atom_id res chain seq x y z
N MET A 1 -4.45 15.81 14.23
CA MET A 1 -3.59 14.80 13.56
C MET A 1 -4.55 13.82 12.89
N GLU A 2 -4.46 13.65 11.58
CA GLU A 2 -5.27 12.64 10.90
C GLU A 2 -4.86 11.25 11.37
N LYS A 3 -5.83 10.40 11.68
CA LYS A 3 -5.57 9.05 12.17
C LYS A 3 -5.22 8.16 10.99
N THR A 4 -4.00 7.63 10.96
CA THR A 4 -3.62 6.60 9.98
C THR A 4 -4.40 5.32 10.24
N MET A 5 -5.00 4.77 9.19
CA MET A 5 -5.81 3.55 9.26
C MET A 5 -5.07 2.35 8.66
N LEU A 6 -4.33 2.56 7.57
CA LEU A 6 -3.56 1.52 6.89
C LEU A 6 -2.25 2.10 6.37
N THR A 7 -1.17 1.35 6.57
CA THR A 7 0.14 1.67 6.00
C THR A 7 0.79 0.39 5.51
N PHE A 8 1.40 0.48 4.35
CA PHE A 8 2.40 -0.47 3.94
C PHE A 8 3.56 0.26 3.28
N GLU A 9 4.76 -0.25 3.55
CA GLU A 9 6.01 0.35 3.12
C GLU A 9 6.76 -0.62 2.24
N LYS A 10 7.19 -0.13 1.07
CA LYS A 10 8.14 -0.84 0.21
C LYS A 10 7.73 -2.26 -0.13
N VAL A 11 6.41 -2.49 -0.28
CA VAL A 11 5.86 -3.81 -0.51
C VAL A 11 6.18 -4.26 -1.93
N SER A 12 6.81 -5.42 -2.01
CA SER A 12 7.01 -6.16 -3.26
C SER A 12 6.30 -7.49 -3.18
N ALA A 13 5.55 -7.84 -4.23
CA ALA A 13 4.74 -9.05 -4.27
C ALA A 13 4.92 -9.74 -5.61
N HIS A 14 4.94 -11.07 -5.60
CA HIS A 14 5.11 -11.89 -6.79
C HIS A 14 3.86 -12.75 -7.02
N TYR A 15 3.42 -12.82 -8.27
CA TYR A 15 2.38 -13.74 -8.73
C TYR A 15 3.01 -14.71 -9.73
N GLY A 16 3.34 -15.91 -9.25
CA GLY A 16 4.10 -16.90 -10.01
C GLY A 16 5.48 -16.37 -10.39
N LYS A 17 5.75 -16.28 -11.69
CA LYS A 17 7.04 -15.81 -12.23
C LYS A 17 7.13 -14.29 -12.41
N ILE A 18 6.04 -13.56 -12.17
CA ILE A 18 5.98 -12.11 -12.37
C ILE A 18 6.00 -11.42 -11.01
N GLN A 19 6.75 -10.33 -10.91
CA GLN A 19 6.62 -9.39 -9.81
C GLN A 19 5.43 -8.48 -10.09
N ALA A 20 4.40 -8.56 -9.26
CA ALA A 20 3.15 -7.81 -9.42
C ALA A 20 3.22 -6.43 -8.73
N LEU A 21 3.92 -6.34 -7.59
CA LEU A 21 4.19 -5.09 -6.90
C LEU A 21 5.70 -4.86 -6.81
N HIS A 22 6.14 -3.66 -7.19
CA HIS A 22 7.53 -3.23 -7.17
C HIS A 22 7.70 -2.07 -6.19
N ASP A 23 8.19 -2.37 -4.99
CA ASP A 23 8.54 -1.37 -3.96
C ASP A 23 7.44 -0.33 -3.68
N VAL A 24 6.20 -0.79 -3.50
CA VAL A 24 5.02 0.08 -3.35
C VAL A 24 4.82 0.48 -1.89
N SER A 25 4.73 1.79 -1.64
CA SER A 25 4.29 2.34 -0.34
C SER A 25 2.91 3.01 -0.48
N LEU A 26 2.05 2.82 0.51
CA LEU A 26 0.76 3.51 0.63
C LEU A 26 0.45 3.85 2.08
N HIS A 27 -0.16 5.01 2.26
CA HIS A 27 -0.70 5.48 3.52
C HIS A 27 -2.14 5.87 3.29
N ILE A 28 -3.06 5.34 4.11
CA ILE A 28 -4.47 5.69 4.07
C ILE A 28 -4.86 6.27 5.42
N ASN A 29 -5.36 7.49 5.40
CA ASN A 29 -5.89 8.17 6.59
C ASN A 29 -7.38 7.88 6.79
N GLN A 30 -7.86 8.09 8.02
CA GLN A 30 -9.26 7.88 8.37
C GLN A 30 -10.17 8.79 7.55
N GLY A 31 -11.07 8.19 6.76
CA GLY A 31 -12.03 8.90 5.91
C GLY A 31 -11.54 9.13 4.47
N GLU A 32 -10.29 8.77 4.15
CA GLU A 32 -9.76 8.79 2.79
C GLU A 32 -10.31 7.62 1.97
N ILE A 33 -10.72 7.89 0.72
CA ILE A 33 -11.15 6.88 -0.25
C ILE A 33 -10.11 6.84 -1.36
N VAL A 34 -9.43 5.70 -1.51
CA VAL A 34 -8.44 5.45 -2.56
C VAL A 34 -9.09 4.56 -3.64
N PRO A 35 -9.36 5.07 -4.84
CA PRO A 35 -9.90 4.30 -5.96
C PRO A 35 -8.85 3.44 -6.67
#